data_AF-A0A178AH85-F1
#
_entry.id   AF-A0A178AH85-F1
#
_cell.length_a   1.000
_cell.length_b   1.000
_cell.length_c   1.000
_cell.angle_alpha   90.00
_cell.angle_beta   90.00
_cell.angle_gamma   90.00
#
_symmetry.space_group_name_H-M   'P 1'
#
loop_
_entity.id
_entity.type
_entity.pdbx_description
1 polymer ?
#
loop_
_entity_poly.entity_id
_entity_poly.type
_entity_poly.pdbx_seq_one_letter_code
_entity_poly.pdbx_strand_id
1 'polypeptide(L)'
;MNAGQQTTRRLASGAGTSICRSCRESISRSSNTYATAAAAAQSSPEPVTQHIPPVAQTSPSSSYAINASVVLSRPPLLTRDLHPFESAFFLYQKRLNERLALPFTRYFYFKKRTPADLEWKRKMKQRLTPARDIGKYNAYNAERWNDEVLVGAQESDFQWQVDRLLEDAASDGREKGEAEDRGMKKVEREVFERPVSRWTEADEKNDTKSLNRALQRTLYLLVKNKEGKWEFPKDRLNEENLHGAASRILTQSGGPNINTWLVGHVPIGHHQLEYPQATKLPSGLTEYGAKTFFLKARIMAGQVNLKDNKLGLKDFKWLAKEELQKEVEEPYWKSVKNMLAER
;
A
#
# COMPACT_ATOMS: atom_id res chain seq x y z
N MET A 1 72.72 18.50 20.59
CA MET A 1 73.06 17.05 20.54
C MET A 1 71.77 16.32 20.21
N ASN A 2 71.28 16.35 18.97
CA ASN A 2 71.59 15.50 17.81
C ASN A 2 71.44 13.98 18.03
N ALA A 3 70.71 13.38 17.06
CA ALA A 3 70.49 11.97 16.72
C ALA A 3 69.25 11.32 17.37
N GLY A 4 68.30 10.74 16.63
CA GLY A 4 68.17 10.59 15.19
C GLY A 4 66.81 9.95 14.84
N GLN A 5 66.23 10.39 13.73
CA GLN A 5 65.03 9.81 13.12
C GLN A 5 65.34 8.40 12.59
N GLN A 6 64.44 7.44 12.81
CA GLN A 6 64.41 6.20 12.04
C GLN A 6 63.06 6.07 11.33
N THR A 7 63.08 6.46 10.06
CA THR A 7 62.13 6.08 9.02
C THR A 7 62.34 4.61 8.65
N THR A 8 61.27 3.80 8.65
CA THR A 8 61.25 2.53 7.90
C THR A 8 60.17 2.61 6.82
N ARG A 9 60.63 2.86 5.58
CA ARG A 9 59.89 2.53 4.36
C ARG A 9 59.73 1.01 4.30
N ARG A 10 58.52 0.51 4.12
CA ARG A 10 58.29 -0.83 3.54
C ARG A 10 57.55 -0.69 2.23
N LEU A 11 58.16 -1.32 1.24
CA LEU A 11 57.82 -1.38 -0.16
C LEU A 11 56.49 -2.13 -0.37
N ALA A 12 55.70 -1.63 -1.30
CA ALA A 12 54.59 -2.35 -1.90
C ALA A 12 55.13 -3.53 -2.73
N SER A 13 54.57 -4.72 -2.52
CA SER A 13 54.68 -5.84 -3.44
C SER A 13 53.31 -6.50 -3.55
N GLY A 14 52.77 -6.51 -4.77
CA GLY A 14 51.46 -7.09 -5.08
C GLY A 14 51.39 -8.58 -4.81
N ALA A 15 50.29 -9.01 -4.22
CA ALA A 15 49.84 -10.39 -4.20
C ALA A 15 48.32 -10.34 -4.42
N GLY A 16 47.86 -11.02 -5.47
CA GLY A 16 46.48 -10.95 -5.97
C GLY A 16 45.43 -11.35 -4.92
N THR A 17 44.26 -10.77 -5.06
CA THR A 17 43.07 -11.05 -4.25
C THR A 17 42.71 -12.53 -4.32
N SER A 18 42.77 -13.24 -3.20
CA SER A 18 42.29 -14.62 -3.10
C SER A 18 40.76 -14.66 -3.22
N ILE A 19 40.27 -15.03 -4.40
CA ILE A 19 38.85 -15.25 -4.65
C ILE A 19 38.46 -16.64 -4.11
N CYS A 20 37.35 -16.72 -3.36
CA CYS A 20 36.88 -17.97 -2.79
C CYS A 20 36.37 -18.94 -3.87
N ARG A 21 36.40 -20.25 -3.58
CA ARG A 21 36.10 -21.34 -4.53
C ARG A 21 34.70 -21.22 -5.17
N SER A 22 33.73 -20.70 -4.41
CA SER A 22 32.35 -20.45 -4.88
C SER A 22 32.25 -19.33 -5.93
N CYS A 23 33.07 -18.28 -5.82
CA CYS A 23 33.11 -17.20 -6.81
C CYS A 23 33.81 -17.61 -8.11
N ARG A 24 34.68 -18.64 -8.09
CA ARG A 24 35.29 -19.19 -9.30
C ARG A 24 34.30 -20.00 -10.14
N GLU A 25 33.36 -20.70 -9.50
CA GLU A 25 32.33 -21.51 -10.18
C GLU A 25 31.19 -20.66 -10.79
N SER A 26 30.90 -19.48 -10.23
CA SER A 26 29.91 -18.57 -10.83
C SER A 26 30.44 -17.87 -12.08
N ILE A 27 31.73 -17.51 -12.09
CA ILE A 27 32.38 -16.86 -13.25
C ILE A 27 32.51 -17.84 -14.43
N SER A 28 32.78 -19.13 -14.18
CA SER A 28 32.89 -20.14 -15.26
C SER A 28 31.57 -20.51 -15.92
N ARG A 29 30.42 -20.18 -15.31
CA ARG A 29 29.08 -20.43 -15.88
C ARG A 29 28.50 -19.23 -16.62
N SER A 30 29.11 -18.05 -16.50
CA SER A 30 28.60 -16.80 -17.10
C SER A 30 29.33 -16.36 -18.38
N SER A 31 30.27 -17.17 -18.91
CA SER A 31 31.03 -16.83 -20.13
C SER A 31 30.57 -17.56 -21.40
N ASN A 32 29.28 -17.88 -21.54
CA ASN A 32 28.71 -18.26 -22.84
C ASN A 32 27.91 -17.08 -23.40
N THR A 33 28.63 -16.04 -23.82
CA THR A 33 28.14 -15.09 -24.82
C THR A 33 28.39 -15.66 -26.21
N TYR A 34 27.32 -15.66 -27.00
CA TYR A 34 27.26 -16.08 -28.39
C TYR A 34 28.29 -15.34 -29.25
N ALA A 35 29.17 -16.08 -29.93
CA ALA A 35 30.00 -15.59 -31.01
C ALA A 35 29.71 -16.43 -32.27
N THR A 36 29.17 -15.78 -33.29
CA THR A 36 28.94 -16.34 -34.62
C THR A 36 30.26 -16.36 -35.41
N ALA A 37 30.78 -17.55 -35.68
CA ALA A 37 31.86 -17.74 -36.64
C ALA A 37 31.27 -18.10 -38.01
N ALA A 38 31.48 -17.23 -39.00
CA ALA A 38 31.17 -17.51 -40.39
C ALA A 38 32.20 -18.49 -40.96
N ALA A 39 31.78 -19.73 -41.23
CA ALA A 39 32.53 -20.68 -42.04
C ALA A 39 31.83 -20.79 -43.40
N ALA A 40 32.53 -20.39 -44.45
CA ALA A 40 32.07 -20.51 -45.83
C ALA A 40 32.02 -22.01 -46.22
N ALA A 41 30.81 -22.51 -46.46
CA ALA A 41 30.58 -23.77 -47.16
C ALA A 41 29.74 -23.47 -48.41
N GLN A 42 30.29 -23.80 -49.57
CA GLN A 42 29.59 -23.77 -50.86
C GLN A 42 28.57 -24.91 -50.89
N SER A 43 27.30 -24.58 -51.18
CA SER A 43 26.30 -25.58 -51.59
C SER A 43 25.45 -25.05 -52.75
N SER A 44 25.25 -25.94 -53.71
CA SER A 44 24.51 -25.80 -54.96
C SER A 44 23.01 -25.51 -54.74
N PRO A 45 22.33 -24.87 -55.72
CA PRO A 45 20.91 -24.56 -55.61
C PRO A 45 20.04 -25.78 -55.93
N GLU A 46 19.38 -26.35 -54.92
CA GLU A 46 18.21 -27.21 -55.12
C GLU A 46 16.93 -26.46 -54.68
N PRO A 47 15.82 -26.56 -55.44
CA PRO A 47 14.60 -25.83 -55.14
C PRO A 47 13.86 -26.47 -53.96
N VAL A 48 13.88 -25.80 -52.81
CA VAL A 48 13.09 -26.20 -51.64
C VAL A 48 11.62 -25.85 -51.89
N THR A 49 10.82 -26.84 -52.26
CA THR A 49 9.36 -26.74 -52.20
C THR A 49 8.93 -26.45 -50.76
N GLN A 50 8.41 -25.25 -50.51
CA GLN A 50 7.79 -24.89 -49.24
C GLN A 50 6.50 -25.69 -49.05
N HIS A 51 6.61 -26.84 -48.38
CA HIS A 51 5.45 -27.55 -47.88
C HIS A 51 4.90 -26.80 -46.66
N ILE A 52 4.02 -25.83 -46.88
CA ILE A 52 3.17 -25.28 -45.81
C ILE A 52 2.24 -26.43 -45.40
N PRO A 53 2.37 -27.02 -44.20
CA PRO A 53 1.40 -28.01 -43.77
C PRO A 53 0.02 -27.35 -43.73
N PRO A 54 -1.03 -27.99 -44.28
CA PRO A 54 -2.37 -27.46 -44.15
C PRO A 54 -2.69 -27.31 -42.66
N VAL A 55 -3.31 -26.19 -42.28
CA VAL A 55 -3.84 -25.97 -40.94
C VAL A 55 -4.76 -27.15 -40.65
N ALA A 56 -4.27 -28.12 -39.87
CA ALA A 56 -5.06 -29.24 -39.44
C ALA A 56 -6.28 -28.66 -38.73
N GLN A 57 -7.47 -28.98 -39.24
CA GLN A 57 -8.72 -28.63 -38.59
C GLN A 57 -8.65 -29.22 -37.18
N THR A 58 -8.41 -28.35 -36.20
CA THR A 58 -8.48 -28.71 -34.79
C THR A 58 -9.83 -29.35 -34.55
N SER A 59 -9.83 -30.53 -33.93
CA SER A 59 -10.99 -31.12 -33.25
C SER A 59 -11.85 -30.00 -32.62
N PRO A 60 -13.19 -30.11 -32.60
CA PRO A 60 -14.06 -29.01 -32.18
C PRO A 60 -13.61 -28.54 -30.80
N SER A 61 -12.87 -27.44 -30.77
CA SER A 61 -12.35 -26.88 -29.53
C SER A 61 -13.60 -26.53 -28.73
N SER A 62 -13.75 -27.09 -27.53
CA SER A 62 -14.84 -26.71 -26.64
C SER A 62 -14.85 -25.18 -26.53
N SER A 63 -15.93 -24.56 -27.03
CA SER A 63 -16.03 -23.11 -27.06
C SER A 63 -16.33 -22.64 -25.63
N TYR A 64 -15.55 -21.68 -25.14
CA TYR A 64 -15.80 -20.99 -23.88
C TYR A 64 -16.08 -19.53 -24.19
N ALA A 65 -17.12 -18.96 -23.58
CA ALA A 65 -17.31 -17.53 -23.61
C ALA A 65 -16.15 -16.84 -22.87
N ILE A 66 -15.45 -15.94 -23.55
CA ILE A 66 -14.40 -15.13 -22.94
C ILE A 66 -15.05 -13.86 -22.39
N ASN A 67 -14.92 -13.67 -21.09
CA ASN A 67 -15.43 -12.48 -20.40
C ASN A 67 -14.26 -11.68 -19.83
N ALA A 68 -14.37 -10.36 -19.90
CA ALA A 68 -13.52 -9.45 -19.15
C ALA A 68 -14.25 -9.02 -17.88
N SER A 69 -13.55 -8.93 -16.77
CA SER A 69 -14.06 -8.42 -15.51
C SER A 69 -13.09 -7.44 -14.89
N VAL A 70 -13.62 -6.50 -14.11
CA VAL A 70 -12.82 -5.44 -13.50
C VAL A 70 -12.93 -5.50 -12.00
N VAL A 71 -11.78 -5.69 -11.35
CA VAL A 71 -11.63 -5.56 -9.90
C VAL A 71 -11.30 -4.10 -9.61
N LEU A 72 -12.34 -3.28 -9.46
CA LEU A 72 -12.20 -1.88 -9.10
C LEU A 72 -11.98 -1.76 -7.58
N SER A 73 -10.88 -1.11 -7.21
CA SER A 73 -10.43 -1.00 -5.82
C SER A 73 -10.24 0.45 -5.39
N ARG A 74 -10.69 0.80 -4.18
CA ARG A 74 -10.37 2.06 -3.50
C ARG A 74 -9.27 1.76 -2.47
N PRO A 75 -8.02 2.24 -2.67
CA PRO A 75 -6.92 1.95 -1.74
C PRO A 75 -7.15 2.57 -0.35
N PRO A 76 -6.47 2.10 0.70
CA PRO A 76 -6.56 2.71 2.02
C PRO A 76 -6.07 4.17 1.95
N LEU A 77 -6.86 5.10 2.49
CA LEU A 77 -6.53 6.53 2.56
C LEU A 77 -5.82 6.86 3.88
N LEU A 78 -6.03 6.04 4.91
CA LEU A 78 -5.37 6.17 6.21
C LEU A 78 -4.38 5.03 6.42
N THR A 79 -3.35 5.32 7.22
CA THR A 79 -2.49 4.28 7.79
C THR A 79 -3.33 3.29 8.59
N ARG A 80 -2.87 2.06 8.70
CA ARG A 80 -3.51 1.03 9.51
C ARG A 80 -3.27 1.24 11.00
N ASP A 81 -4.18 0.76 11.83
CA ASP A 81 -4.01 0.81 13.28
C ASP A 81 -2.82 -0.06 13.72
N LEU A 82 -2.11 0.42 14.74
CA LEU A 82 -0.96 -0.25 15.32
C LEU A 82 -1.43 -1.40 16.19
N HIS A 83 -0.75 -2.54 16.11
CA HIS A 83 -0.96 -3.62 17.05
C HIS A 83 -0.43 -3.19 18.44
N PRO A 84 -1.03 -3.61 19.57
CA PRO A 84 -0.56 -3.23 20.91
C PRO A 84 0.93 -3.53 21.16
N PHE A 85 1.45 -4.60 20.56
CA PHE A 85 2.89 -4.89 20.60
C PHE A 85 3.73 -3.85 19.84
N GLU A 86 3.26 -3.40 18.68
CA GLU A 86 4.00 -2.42 17.87
C GLU A 86 4.00 -1.04 18.53
N SER A 87 2.90 -0.63 19.14
CA SER A 87 2.83 0.65 19.88
C SER A 87 3.80 0.64 21.07
N ALA A 88 3.83 -0.45 21.85
CA ALA A 88 4.79 -0.64 22.94
C ALA A 88 6.25 -0.68 22.43
N PHE A 89 6.50 -1.42 21.33
CA PHE A 89 7.82 -1.49 20.71
C PHE A 89 8.31 -0.13 20.23
N PHE A 90 7.46 0.67 19.58
CA PHE A 90 7.84 2.01 19.13
C PHE A 90 8.15 2.94 20.30
N LEU A 91 7.37 2.88 21.39
CA LEU A 91 7.69 3.65 22.59
C LEU A 91 9.06 3.26 23.16
N TYR A 92 9.31 1.96 23.28
CA TYR A 92 10.60 1.43 23.73
C TYR A 92 11.75 1.94 22.87
N GLN A 93 11.63 1.82 21.54
CA GLN A 93 12.65 2.29 20.61
C GLN A 93 12.87 3.81 20.68
N LYS A 94 11.80 4.61 20.89
CA LYS A 94 11.93 6.06 21.07
C LYS A 94 12.71 6.42 22.34
N ARG A 95 12.48 5.72 23.46
CA ARG A 95 13.23 5.94 24.71
C ARG A 95 14.69 5.49 24.60
N LEU A 96 14.94 4.37 23.93
CA LEU A 96 16.29 3.93 23.62
C LEU A 96 17.00 4.94 22.73
N ASN A 97 16.31 5.49 21.72
CA ASN A 97 16.84 6.55 20.88
C ASN A 97 17.17 7.81 21.69
N GLU A 98 16.36 8.20 22.67
CA GLU A 98 16.67 9.34 23.57
C GLU A 98 17.99 9.15 24.35
N ARG A 99 18.38 7.90 24.63
CA ARG A 99 19.65 7.58 25.30
C ARG A 99 20.85 7.68 24.37
N LEU A 100 20.69 7.26 23.12
CA LEU A 100 21.78 7.14 22.16
C LEU A 100 21.95 8.38 21.30
N ALA A 101 20.87 9.14 21.09
CA ALA A 101 20.88 10.35 20.29
C ALA A 101 21.71 11.45 20.97
N LEU A 102 22.24 12.34 20.13
CA LEU A 102 22.86 13.57 20.62
C LEU A 102 21.81 14.44 21.32
N PRO A 103 22.19 15.13 22.41
CA PRO A 103 21.27 15.99 23.14
C PRO A 103 20.73 17.10 22.23
N PHE A 104 19.45 17.41 22.39
CA PHE A 104 18.78 18.46 21.62
C PHE A 104 19.44 19.84 21.81
N THR A 105 19.92 20.42 20.71
CA THR A 105 20.63 21.70 20.69
C THR A 105 19.68 22.89 20.66
N ARG A 106 19.05 23.21 21.81
CA ARG A 106 18.06 24.31 21.94
C ARG A 106 18.49 25.63 21.28
N TYR A 107 19.75 26.05 21.45
CA TYR A 107 20.24 27.34 20.94
C TYR A 107 20.28 27.45 19.41
N PHE A 108 20.27 26.31 18.71
CA PHE A 108 20.18 26.28 17.25
C PHE A 108 18.78 26.71 16.77
N TYR A 109 17.73 26.30 17.49
CA TYR A 109 16.34 26.57 17.13
C TYR A 109 15.76 27.82 17.81
N PHE A 110 16.14 28.07 19.07
CA PHE A 110 15.60 29.15 19.89
C PHE A 110 16.69 30.13 20.31
N LYS A 111 16.58 31.38 19.82
CA LYS A 111 17.44 32.48 20.26
C LYS A 111 17.20 32.79 21.73
N LYS A 112 18.26 33.11 22.47
CA LYS A 112 18.16 33.43 23.90
C LYS A 112 17.24 34.63 24.12
N ARG A 113 16.46 34.60 25.20
CA ARG A 113 15.56 35.70 25.66
C ARG A 113 14.41 36.03 24.70
N THR A 114 14.06 35.14 23.78
CA THR A 114 12.80 35.26 23.02
C THR A 114 11.63 34.66 23.79
N PRO A 115 10.38 35.08 23.52
CA PRO A 115 9.20 34.44 24.10
C PRO A 115 9.18 32.91 23.89
N ALA A 116 9.56 32.45 22.70
CA ALA A 116 9.67 31.03 22.38
C ALA A 116 10.71 30.27 23.23
N ASP A 117 11.88 30.89 23.52
CA ASP A 117 12.88 30.28 24.41
C ASP A 117 12.37 30.16 25.85
N LEU A 118 11.65 31.17 26.32
CA LEU A 118 11.05 31.18 27.66
C LEU A 118 9.94 30.14 27.79
N GLU A 119 9.09 30.02 26.78
CA GLU A 119 8.03 29.03 26.71
C GLU A 119 8.60 27.61 26.64
N TRP A 120 9.58 27.37 25.76
CA TRP A 120 10.27 26.09 25.67
C TRP A 120 10.88 25.69 27.02
N LYS A 121 11.59 26.60 27.71
CA LYS A 121 12.14 26.32 29.05
C LYS A 121 11.06 25.98 30.08
N ARG A 122 9.89 26.62 30.00
CA ARG A 122 8.74 26.34 30.88
C ARG A 122 8.20 24.93 30.62
N LYS A 123 7.93 24.59 29.35
CA LYS A 123 7.41 23.28 28.93
C LYS A 123 8.42 22.15 29.19
N MET A 124 9.71 22.40 28.96
CA MET A 124 10.80 21.46 29.28
C MET A 124 10.88 21.10 30.76
N LYS A 125 10.63 22.04 31.67
CA LYS A 125 10.60 21.74 33.12
C LYS A 125 9.48 20.78 33.49
N GLN A 126 8.37 20.81 32.76
CA GLN A 126 7.23 19.91 33.00
C GLN A 126 7.47 18.52 32.38
N ARG A 127 8.05 18.48 31.17
CA ARG A 127 8.28 17.23 30.41
C ARG A 127 9.55 16.47 30.80
N LEU A 128 10.56 17.16 31.35
CA LEU A 128 11.92 16.65 31.63
C LEU A 128 12.75 16.26 30.40
N THR A 129 12.12 15.98 29.26
CA THR A 129 12.77 15.70 27.97
C THR A 129 12.36 16.65 26.84
N PRO A 130 13.23 16.82 25.82
CA PRO A 130 12.90 17.50 24.58
C PRO A 130 11.75 16.83 23.82
N ALA A 131 11.70 15.49 23.83
CA ALA A 131 10.64 14.70 23.22
C ALA A 131 9.28 14.99 23.90
N ARG A 132 8.19 14.72 23.15
CA ARG A 132 6.81 15.09 23.56
C ARG A 132 5.93 13.88 23.79
N ASP A 133 6.33 12.73 23.26
CA ASP A 133 5.52 11.53 23.07
C ASP A 133 6.08 10.29 23.79
N ILE A 134 7.12 10.44 24.61
CA ILE A 134 7.79 9.33 25.31
C ILE A 134 7.44 9.23 26.81
N GLY A 135 6.60 10.14 27.31
CA GLY A 135 6.33 10.26 28.74
C GLY A 135 7.44 10.96 29.52
N LYS A 136 7.41 10.81 30.85
CA LYS A 136 8.44 11.32 31.74
C LYS A 136 9.60 10.33 31.81
N TYR A 137 10.57 10.54 30.95
CA TYR A 137 11.82 9.79 30.95
C TYR A 137 12.99 10.79 30.87
N ASN A 138 14.16 10.48 31.44
CA ASN A 138 15.36 11.30 31.30
C ASN A 138 16.58 10.40 31.15
N ALA A 139 17.28 10.50 30.02
CA ALA A 139 18.43 9.65 29.70
C ALA A 139 19.70 9.97 30.51
N TYR A 140 19.76 11.13 31.17
CA TYR A 140 20.98 11.65 31.79
C TYR A 140 20.99 11.60 33.33
N ASN A 141 19.88 11.24 33.97
CA ASN A 141 19.80 11.17 35.43
C ASN A 141 20.25 9.80 35.97
N ALA A 142 20.29 9.66 37.31
CA ALA A 142 20.62 8.39 37.96
C ALA A 142 19.60 7.27 37.64
N GLU A 143 18.35 7.64 37.32
CA GLU A 143 17.25 6.74 36.97
C GLU A 143 17.18 6.41 35.48
N ARG A 144 18.21 6.71 34.69
CA ARG A 144 18.24 6.44 33.24
C ARG A 144 18.01 4.98 32.85
N TRP A 145 18.23 4.07 33.79
CA TRP A 145 18.01 2.63 33.64
C TRP A 145 16.52 2.26 33.60
N ASN A 146 15.63 3.13 34.09
CA ASN A 146 14.19 2.92 34.13
C ASN A 146 13.53 3.47 32.85
N ASP A 147 13.98 3.01 31.70
CA ASP A 147 13.45 3.37 30.39
C ASP A 147 12.28 2.48 29.94
N GLU A 148 12.19 1.27 30.46
CA GLU A 148 11.06 0.38 30.21
C GLU A 148 9.80 0.83 30.95
N VAL A 149 8.64 0.43 30.42
CA VAL A 149 7.33 0.78 30.99
C VAL A 149 6.59 -0.48 31.39
N LEU A 150 5.85 -0.40 32.49
CA LEU A 150 5.00 -1.48 32.96
C LEU A 150 3.84 -1.74 31.98
N VAL A 151 3.32 -2.96 32.01
CA VAL A 151 2.17 -3.36 31.19
C VAL A 151 0.94 -2.50 31.54
N GLY A 152 0.23 -2.03 30.51
CA GLY A 152 -0.97 -1.20 30.68
C GLY A 152 -0.70 0.30 30.78
N ALA A 153 0.52 0.73 30.50
CA ALA A 153 0.88 2.13 30.51
C ALA A 153 0.37 2.89 29.27
N GLN A 154 -0.25 4.03 29.55
CA GLN A 154 -0.95 4.86 28.57
C GLN A 154 0.00 5.58 27.60
N GLU A 155 1.27 5.72 27.95
CA GLU A 155 2.29 6.41 27.14
C GLU A 155 2.51 5.74 25.77
N SER A 156 2.22 4.45 25.68
CA SER A 156 2.30 3.70 24.43
C SER A 156 1.10 3.94 23.51
N ASP A 157 -0.01 4.44 24.06
CA ASP A 157 -1.24 4.64 23.31
C ASP A 157 -1.14 5.82 22.35
N PHE A 158 -1.62 5.62 21.12
CA PHE A 158 -1.58 6.65 20.08
C PHE A 158 -2.35 7.92 20.47
N GLN A 159 -3.53 7.76 21.08
CA GLN A 159 -4.36 8.90 21.50
C GLN A 159 -3.66 9.74 22.57
N TRP A 160 -3.04 9.10 23.55
CA TRP A 160 -2.27 9.79 24.58
C TRP A 160 -1.11 10.61 23.97
N GLN A 161 -0.40 10.03 22.98
CA GLN A 161 0.68 10.74 22.29
C GLN A 161 0.15 11.97 21.52
N VAL A 162 -0.97 11.82 20.81
CA VAL A 162 -1.61 12.94 20.10
C VAL A 162 -2.05 14.04 21.08
N ASP A 163 -2.67 13.68 22.19
CA ASP A 163 -3.10 14.66 23.21
C ASP A 163 -1.89 15.42 23.79
N ARG A 164 -0.77 14.75 24.07
CA ARG A 164 0.45 15.42 24.55
C ARG A 164 1.09 16.33 23.52
N LEU A 165 1.06 15.95 22.25
CA LEU A 165 1.54 16.80 21.16
C LEU A 165 0.67 18.05 20.99
N LEU A 166 -0.66 17.91 21.11
CA LEU A 166 -1.60 19.03 21.06
C LEU A 166 -1.47 19.95 22.27
N GLU A 167 -1.29 19.38 23.46
CA GLU A 167 -1.05 20.15 24.69
C GLU A 167 0.25 20.95 24.63
N ASP A 168 1.32 20.40 24.04
CA ASP A 168 2.59 21.11 23.85
C ASP A 168 2.52 22.14 22.72
N ALA A 169 1.68 21.90 21.70
CA ALA A 169 1.43 22.87 20.63
C ALA A 169 0.67 24.09 21.15
N ALA A 170 -0.33 23.87 22.02
CA ALA A 170 -1.09 24.93 22.67
C ALA A 170 -0.16 25.99 23.28
N SER A 171 -0.21 27.22 22.74
CA SER A 171 0.52 28.33 23.34
C SER A 171 -0.18 28.68 24.64
N ASP A 172 0.57 28.67 25.73
CA ASP A 172 0.11 29.39 26.91
C ASP A 172 0.44 30.85 26.58
N GLY A 173 -0.54 31.62 26.08
CA GLY A 173 -0.45 33.05 25.69
C GLY A 173 0.04 34.02 26.78
N ARG A 174 0.77 33.53 27.77
CA ARG A 174 1.61 34.26 28.70
C ARG A 174 2.84 34.80 27.96
N GLU A 175 2.63 35.82 27.14
CA GLU A 175 3.65 36.85 26.94
C GLU A 175 3.98 37.45 28.32
N LYS A 176 5.24 37.42 28.73
CA LYS A 176 5.62 37.88 30.07
C LYS A 176 5.70 39.41 30.10
N GLY A 177 4.72 40.02 30.75
CA GLY A 177 4.72 41.44 31.11
C GLY A 177 3.88 41.83 32.33
N GLU A 178 3.17 40.90 33.00
CA GLU A 178 2.45 41.22 34.23
C GLU A 178 2.99 40.41 35.40
N ALA A 179 3.24 41.15 36.48
CA ALA A 179 3.88 40.75 37.70
C ALA A 179 3.15 39.61 38.42
N GLU A 180 3.85 39.02 39.38
CA GLU A 180 3.21 38.42 40.54
C GLU A 180 2.09 39.35 41.04
N ASP A 181 0.92 38.77 41.30
CA ASP A 181 -0.29 39.41 41.82
C ASP A 181 -1.25 40.07 40.80
N ARG A 182 -2.24 39.27 40.34
CA ARG A 182 -3.69 39.58 40.31
C ARG A 182 -4.44 38.65 39.37
N GLY A 183 -5.33 37.83 39.95
CA GLY A 183 -6.46 37.25 39.25
C GLY A 183 -6.13 36.12 38.29
N MET A 184 -6.68 34.95 38.57
CA MET A 184 -6.69 33.78 37.69
C MET A 184 -7.56 34.08 36.46
N LYS A 185 -7.16 35.01 35.59
CA LYS A 185 -7.75 35.15 34.26
C LYS A 185 -7.40 33.88 33.50
N LYS A 186 -8.42 33.06 33.24
CA LYS A 186 -8.37 31.96 32.28
C LYS A 186 -7.82 32.53 30.97
N VAL A 187 -6.52 32.39 30.74
CA VAL A 187 -5.94 32.57 29.42
C VAL A 187 -6.66 31.56 28.56
N GLU A 188 -7.43 32.02 27.58
CA GLU A 188 -8.00 31.17 26.54
C GLU A 188 -6.83 30.49 25.84
N ARG A 189 -6.54 29.27 26.28
CA ARG A 189 -5.59 28.39 25.63
C ARG A 189 -6.14 28.19 24.23
N GLU A 190 -5.48 28.71 23.20
CA GLU A 190 -5.86 28.45 21.82
C GLU A 190 -5.90 26.93 21.64
N VAL A 191 -7.12 26.39 21.58
CA VAL A 191 -7.34 24.97 21.43
C VAL A 191 -7.08 24.70 19.96
N PHE A 192 -5.90 24.17 19.65
CA PHE A 192 -5.60 23.68 18.32
C PHE A 192 -6.69 22.71 17.86
N GLU A 193 -7.09 22.83 16.59
CA GLU A 193 -8.06 21.94 16.00
C GLU A 193 -7.55 20.50 16.09
N ARG A 194 -8.33 19.63 16.72
CA ARG A 194 -7.97 18.22 16.85
C ARG A 194 -8.05 17.56 15.47
N PRO A 195 -7.15 16.61 15.16
CA PRO A 195 -7.30 15.80 13.96
C PRO A 195 -8.69 15.14 13.92
N VAL A 196 -9.29 15.13 12.73
CA VAL A 196 -10.60 14.50 12.51
C VAL A 196 -10.53 13.02 12.88
N SER A 197 -11.64 12.48 13.38
CA SER A 197 -11.76 11.06 13.69
C SER A 197 -11.40 10.19 12.49
N ARG A 198 -10.73 9.07 12.76
CA ARG A 198 -10.42 8.04 11.76
C ARG A 198 -11.67 7.25 11.33
N TRP A 199 -12.72 7.33 12.14
CA TRP A 199 -14.04 6.74 11.91
C TRP A 199 -14.99 7.81 11.38
N THR A 200 -15.64 7.51 10.27
CA THR A 200 -16.57 8.42 9.61
C THR A 200 -18.02 8.10 9.96
N GLU A 201 -18.95 9.01 9.65
CA GLU A 201 -20.39 8.72 9.77
C GLU A 201 -20.83 7.49 8.95
N ALA A 202 -20.15 7.22 7.83
CA ALA A 202 -20.44 6.06 7.00
C ALA A 202 -19.99 4.75 7.68
N ASP A 203 -18.99 4.80 8.55
CA ASP A 203 -18.61 3.66 9.39
C ASP A 203 -19.65 3.41 10.48
N GLU A 204 -20.11 4.47 11.16
CA GLU A 204 -21.13 4.37 12.20
C GLU A 204 -22.46 3.84 11.66
N LYS A 205 -22.87 4.32 10.48
CA LYS A 205 -24.11 3.88 9.80
C LYS A 205 -23.93 2.58 9.00
N ASN A 206 -22.70 2.07 8.90
CA ASN A 206 -22.31 0.95 8.05
C ASN A 206 -22.81 1.08 6.60
N ASP A 207 -22.65 2.25 6.00
CA ASP A 207 -23.09 2.53 4.63
C ASP A 207 -22.15 1.87 3.62
N THR A 208 -22.55 0.70 3.13
CA THR A 208 -21.81 -0.07 2.12
C THR A 208 -21.77 0.60 0.73
N LYS A 209 -22.52 1.68 0.48
CA LYS A 209 -22.45 2.41 -0.79
C LYS A 209 -21.48 3.58 -0.75
N SER A 210 -21.08 4.02 0.44
CA SER A 210 -20.14 5.12 0.61
C SER A 210 -18.69 4.68 0.45
N LEU A 211 -17.90 5.48 -0.27
CA LEU A 211 -16.45 5.33 -0.37
C LEU A 211 -15.70 5.84 0.88
N ASN A 212 -16.36 6.69 1.67
CA ASN A 212 -15.80 7.29 2.89
C ASN A 212 -15.85 6.33 4.09
N ARG A 213 -16.45 5.14 3.96
CA ARG A 213 -16.39 4.06 4.95
C ARG A 213 -15.02 3.38 4.92
N ALA A 214 -14.54 2.87 6.04
CA ALA A 214 -13.38 2.00 6.20
C ALA A 214 -12.12 2.57 5.52
N LEU A 215 -11.74 3.80 5.87
CA LEU A 215 -10.63 4.52 5.25
C LEU A 215 -9.27 3.82 5.36
N GLN A 216 -9.11 2.92 6.34
CA GLN A 216 -7.88 2.17 6.56
C GLN A 216 -7.77 0.87 5.74
N ARG A 217 -8.85 0.48 5.04
CA ARG A 217 -8.95 -0.77 4.28
C ARG A 217 -9.21 -0.50 2.81
N THR A 218 -8.84 -1.44 1.96
CA THR A 218 -9.16 -1.46 0.54
C THR A 218 -10.59 -1.93 0.38
N LEU A 219 -11.39 -1.09 -0.28
CA LEU A 219 -12.74 -1.46 -0.68
C LEU A 219 -12.75 -1.90 -2.14
N TYR A 220 -13.55 -2.92 -2.43
CA TYR A 220 -13.77 -3.45 -3.76
C TYR A 220 -15.21 -3.22 -4.18
N LEU A 221 -15.39 -2.82 -5.44
CA LEU A 221 -16.72 -2.67 -6.02
C LEU A 221 -17.31 -4.04 -6.35
N LEU A 222 -18.43 -4.37 -5.73
CA LEU A 222 -19.29 -5.49 -6.09
C LEU A 222 -20.56 -4.96 -6.73
N VAL A 223 -21.04 -5.67 -7.74
CA VAL A 223 -22.31 -5.36 -8.41
C VAL A 223 -23.23 -6.57 -8.38
N LYS A 224 -24.53 -6.31 -8.32
CA LYS A 224 -25.57 -7.32 -8.36
C LYS A 224 -26.09 -7.45 -9.78
N ASN A 225 -25.88 -8.62 -10.37
CA ASN A 225 -26.32 -8.91 -11.73
C ASN A 225 -27.84 -9.03 -11.87
N LYS A 226 -28.32 -9.12 -13.12
CA LYS A 226 -29.73 -9.42 -13.44
C LYS A 226 -30.23 -10.69 -12.73
N GLU A 227 -29.39 -11.71 -12.65
CA GLU A 227 -29.63 -12.98 -11.96
C GLU A 227 -29.65 -12.87 -10.42
N GLY A 228 -29.26 -11.71 -9.88
CA GLY A 228 -29.22 -11.48 -8.44
C GLY A 228 -27.93 -11.93 -7.74
N LYS A 229 -26.96 -12.49 -8.47
CA LYS A 229 -25.64 -12.86 -7.96
C LYS A 229 -24.74 -11.65 -7.77
N TRP A 230 -23.96 -11.65 -6.69
CA TRP A 230 -22.94 -10.64 -6.41
C TRP A 230 -21.59 -11.05 -7.01
N GLU A 231 -21.06 -10.20 -7.88
CA GLU A 231 -19.77 -10.43 -8.52
C GLU A 231 -19.12 -9.11 -8.95
N PHE A 232 -17.86 -9.18 -9.38
CA PHE A 232 -17.20 -8.04 -10.00
C PHE A 232 -17.87 -7.68 -11.33
N PRO A 233 -17.92 -6.38 -11.70
CA PRO A 233 -18.42 -5.97 -13.01
C PRO A 233 -17.73 -6.77 -14.11
N LYS A 234 -18.52 -7.48 -14.92
CA LYS A 234 -18.03 -8.28 -16.04
C LYS A 234 -18.92 -8.10 -17.24
N ASP A 235 -18.33 -8.29 -18.41
CA ASP A 235 -19.07 -8.39 -19.67
C ASP A 235 -18.33 -9.31 -20.64
N ARG A 236 -19.05 -9.76 -21.66
CA ARG A 236 -18.50 -10.58 -22.74
C ARG A 236 -17.49 -9.76 -23.54
N LEU A 237 -16.40 -10.41 -23.92
CA LEU A 237 -15.39 -9.81 -24.79
C LEU A 237 -15.93 -9.72 -26.22
N ASN A 238 -15.83 -8.53 -26.81
CA ASN A 238 -16.19 -8.26 -28.21
C ASN A 238 -14.91 -8.18 -29.07
N GLU A 239 -14.96 -7.47 -30.20
CA GLU A 239 -13.80 -7.18 -31.05
C GLU A 239 -12.85 -6.12 -30.43
N GLU A 240 -12.38 -6.38 -29.20
CA GLU A 240 -11.51 -5.49 -28.44
C GLU A 240 -10.52 -6.26 -27.56
N ASN A 241 -9.51 -5.57 -27.03
CA ASN A 241 -8.56 -6.15 -26.08
C ASN A 241 -9.17 -6.19 -24.67
N LEU A 242 -8.67 -7.08 -23.78
CA LEU A 242 -9.13 -7.16 -22.38
C LEU A 242 -9.10 -5.81 -21.65
N HIS A 243 -8.08 -4.99 -21.91
CA HIS A 243 -7.97 -3.64 -21.34
C HIS A 243 -9.05 -2.69 -21.88
N GLY A 244 -9.35 -2.75 -23.18
CA GLY A 244 -10.44 -1.97 -23.78
C GLY A 244 -11.79 -2.36 -23.21
N ALA A 245 -12.04 -3.67 -23.12
CA ALA A 245 -13.24 -4.20 -22.49
C ALA A 245 -13.39 -3.76 -21.03
N ALA A 246 -12.30 -3.79 -20.26
CA ALA A 246 -12.32 -3.30 -18.87
C ALA A 246 -12.71 -1.82 -18.77
N SER A 247 -12.14 -0.96 -19.63
CA SER A 247 -12.48 0.47 -19.68
C SER A 247 -13.96 0.70 -20.04
N ARG A 248 -14.45 -0.07 -21.00
CA ARG A 248 -15.86 -0.05 -21.41
C ARG A 248 -16.78 -0.51 -20.29
N ILE A 249 -16.46 -1.63 -19.63
CA ILE A 249 -17.23 -2.18 -18.50
C ILE A 249 -17.32 -1.17 -17.37
N LEU A 250 -16.21 -0.51 -17.01
CA LEU A 250 -16.22 0.54 -15.98
C LEU A 250 -17.17 1.69 -16.33
N THR A 251 -17.10 2.18 -17.57
CA THR A 251 -17.96 3.28 -18.04
C THR A 251 -19.44 2.87 -18.08
N GLN A 252 -19.73 1.62 -18.50
CA GLN A 252 -21.09 1.09 -18.64
C GLN A 252 -21.72 0.65 -17.30
N SER A 253 -20.90 0.32 -16.30
CA SER A 253 -21.35 -0.08 -14.95
C SER A 253 -21.42 1.10 -13.99
N GLY A 254 -20.40 1.95 -13.96
CA GLY A 254 -20.24 3.05 -12.99
C GLY A 254 -20.73 4.41 -13.47
N GLY A 255 -20.96 4.58 -14.77
CA GLY A 255 -21.26 5.87 -15.39
C GLY A 255 -20.01 6.73 -15.63
N PRO A 256 -20.17 7.95 -16.17
CA PRO A 256 -19.05 8.83 -16.50
C PRO A 256 -18.40 9.50 -15.28
N ASN A 257 -19.10 9.56 -14.14
CA ASN A 257 -18.67 10.27 -12.94
C ASN A 257 -17.78 9.41 -12.01
N ILE A 258 -16.90 8.61 -12.62
CA ILE A 258 -15.96 7.75 -11.90
C ILE A 258 -14.56 7.93 -12.49
N ASN A 259 -13.67 8.54 -11.73
CA ASN A 259 -12.27 8.69 -12.13
C ASN A 259 -11.54 7.40 -11.78
N THR A 260 -11.27 6.58 -12.80
CA THR A 260 -10.65 5.28 -12.66
C THR A 260 -9.36 5.19 -13.45
N TRP A 261 -8.41 4.44 -12.90
CA TRP A 261 -7.14 4.12 -13.54
C TRP A 261 -6.97 2.61 -13.63
N LEU A 262 -6.88 2.09 -14.85
CA LEU A 262 -6.52 0.69 -15.10
C LEU A 262 -5.01 0.52 -14.90
N VAL A 263 -4.63 -0.45 -14.07
CA VAL A 263 -3.22 -0.61 -13.66
C VAL A 263 -2.34 -1.11 -14.80
N GLY A 264 -2.90 -1.94 -15.68
CA GLY A 264 -2.18 -2.49 -16.83
C GLY A 264 -3.01 -3.48 -17.64
N HIS A 265 -2.37 -4.09 -18.64
CA HIS A 265 -3.01 -5.00 -19.60
C HIS A 265 -3.04 -6.47 -19.13
N VAL A 266 -2.30 -6.79 -18.06
CA VAL A 266 -2.15 -8.17 -17.57
C VAL A 266 -3.32 -8.52 -16.64
N PRO A 267 -4.04 -9.63 -16.89
CA PRO A 267 -5.06 -10.08 -15.97
C PRO A 267 -4.42 -10.56 -14.66
N ILE A 268 -4.99 -10.14 -13.53
CA ILE A 268 -4.51 -10.49 -12.18
C ILE A 268 -5.03 -11.86 -11.70
N GLY A 269 -5.99 -12.43 -12.44
CA GLY A 269 -6.48 -13.79 -12.22
C GLY A 269 -7.64 -14.12 -13.16
N HIS A 270 -8.20 -15.31 -12.98
CA HIS A 270 -9.29 -15.82 -13.82
C HIS A 270 -10.26 -16.67 -13.00
N HIS A 271 -11.48 -16.81 -13.51
CA HIS A 271 -12.51 -17.70 -12.99
C HIS A 271 -13.15 -18.47 -14.15
N GLN A 272 -13.18 -19.79 -14.05
CA GLN A 272 -13.82 -20.67 -15.02
C GLN A 272 -15.16 -21.16 -14.45
N LEU A 273 -16.21 -21.00 -15.23
CA LEU A 273 -17.54 -21.52 -14.96
C LEU A 273 -17.91 -22.50 -16.06
N GLU A 274 -18.37 -23.69 -15.68
CA GLU A 274 -18.89 -24.69 -16.61
C GLU A 274 -20.42 -24.64 -16.59
N TYR A 275 -21.03 -24.67 -17.77
CA TYR A 275 -22.48 -24.65 -17.90
C TYR A 275 -23.02 -26.08 -17.72
N PRO A 276 -24.09 -26.27 -16.92
CA PRO A 276 -24.74 -27.57 -16.79
C PRO A 276 -25.24 -28.13 -18.12
N GLN A 277 -25.59 -27.25 -19.06
CA GLN A 277 -25.98 -27.60 -20.43
C GLN A 277 -25.25 -26.69 -21.42
N ALA A 278 -24.77 -27.27 -22.52
CA ALA A 278 -24.10 -26.53 -23.56
C ALA A 278 -25.07 -25.55 -24.24
N THR A 279 -24.69 -24.28 -24.28
CA THR A 279 -25.50 -23.23 -24.92
C THR A 279 -25.11 -23.13 -26.39
N LYS A 280 -26.08 -23.27 -27.30
CA LYS A 280 -25.85 -23.08 -28.73
C LYS A 280 -25.93 -21.60 -29.07
N LEU A 281 -24.85 -21.05 -29.62
CA LEU A 281 -24.84 -19.68 -30.10
C LEU A 281 -25.51 -19.56 -31.48
N PRO A 282 -26.01 -18.36 -31.84
CA PRO A 282 -26.52 -18.07 -33.18
C PRO A 282 -25.48 -18.32 -34.29
N SER A 283 -24.19 -18.27 -33.97
CA SER A 283 -23.07 -18.57 -34.87
C SER A 283 -22.86 -20.07 -35.14
N GLY A 284 -23.66 -20.96 -34.52
CA GLY A 284 -23.54 -22.42 -34.68
C GLY A 284 -22.54 -23.09 -33.74
N LEU A 285 -21.80 -22.31 -32.93
CA LEU A 285 -20.86 -22.82 -31.92
C LEU A 285 -21.58 -23.25 -30.64
N THR A 286 -21.16 -24.38 -30.05
CA THR A 286 -21.63 -24.84 -28.74
C THR A 286 -20.69 -24.38 -27.63
N GLU A 287 -21.19 -23.54 -26.73
CA GLU A 287 -20.47 -23.08 -25.54
C GLU A 287 -20.69 -24.01 -24.35
N TYR A 288 -19.59 -24.49 -23.78
CA TYR A 288 -19.60 -25.39 -22.60
C TYR A 288 -19.42 -24.63 -21.28
N GLY A 289 -19.05 -23.36 -21.32
CA GLY A 289 -18.80 -22.56 -20.13
C GLY A 289 -18.30 -21.16 -20.46
N ALA A 290 -17.85 -20.45 -19.42
CA ALA A 290 -17.26 -19.13 -19.52
C ALA A 290 -15.93 -19.04 -18.77
N LYS A 291 -14.95 -18.34 -19.37
CA LYS A 291 -13.68 -17.96 -18.76
C LYS A 291 -13.65 -16.46 -18.55
N THR A 292 -13.66 -16.04 -17.30
CA THR A 292 -13.65 -14.63 -16.91
C THR A 292 -12.26 -14.23 -16.47
N PHE A 293 -11.66 -13.23 -17.12
CA PHE A 293 -10.35 -12.69 -16.78
C PHE A 293 -10.51 -11.37 -16.02
N PHE A 294 -9.79 -11.21 -14.91
CA PHE A 294 -9.91 -10.05 -14.04
C PHE A 294 -8.78 -9.06 -14.27
N LEU A 295 -9.12 -7.80 -14.53
CA LEU A 295 -8.15 -6.70 -14.60
C LEU A 295 -8.26 -5.82 -13.35
N LYS A 296 -7.13 -5.29 -12.91
CA LYS A 296 -7.07 -4.40 -11.75
C LYS A 296 -7.34 -2.96 -12.17
N ALA A 297 -8.28 -2.32 -11.49
CA ALA A 297 -8.53 -0.89 -11.60
C ALA A 297 -8.49 -0.22 -10.23
N ARG A 298 -8.13 1.06 -10.19
CA ARG A 298 -8.19 1.90 -9.00
C ARG A 298 -9.14 3.06 -9.22
N ILE A 299 -9.98 3.33 -8.24
CA ILE A 299 -10.76 4.57 -8.21
C ILE A 299 -9.96 5.66 -7.51
N MET A 300 -9.93 6.86 -8.09
CA MET A 300 -9.27 8.04 -7.54
C MET A 300 -10.29 9.04 -6.99
N ALA A 301 -11.43 9.19 -7.67
CA ALA A 301 -12.52 10.07 -7.28
C ALA A 301 -13.83 9.65 -7.96
N GLY A 302 -14.94 10.22 -7.50
CA GLY A 302 -16.27 9.98 -8.08
C GLY A 302 -17.02 8.85 -7.36
N GLN A 303 -18.15 8.45 -7.94
CA GLN A 303 -19.02 7.42 -7.36
C GLN A 303 -19.77 6.66 -8.45
N VAL A 304 -20.08 5.39 -8.16
CA VAL A 304 -20.88 4.53 -9.04
C VAL A 304 -22.31 5.05 -9.10
N ASN A 305 -22.81 5.28 -10.32
CA ASN A 305 -24.20 5.62 -10.57
C ASN A 305 -24.84 4.59 -11.51
N LEU A 306 -25.85 3.87 -11.00
CA LEU A 306 -26.54 2.81 -11.74
C LEU A 306 -27.70 3.29 -12.61
N LYS A 307 -28.08 4.58 -12.59
CA LYS A 307 -29.29 5.08 -13.29
C LYS A 307 -29.29 4.81 -14.80
N ASP A 308 -28.14 4.96 -15.45
CA ASP A 308 -27.99 4.80 -16.92
C ASP A 308 -27.17 3.56 -17.29
N ASN A 309 -27.23 2.50 -16.47
CA ASN A 309 -26.39 1.33 -16.68
C ASN A 309 -26.83 0.52 -17.92
N LYS A 310 -25.85 0.11 -18.74
CA LYS A 310 -26.12 -0.70 -19.95
C LYS A 310 -26.10 -2.20 -19.67
N LEU A 311 -25.48 -2.59 -18.56
CA LEU A 311 -25.30 -3.99 -18.15
C LEU A 311 -26.52 -4.54 -17.37
N GLY A 312 -27.51 -3.70 -17.04
CA GLY A 312 -28.70 -4.07 -16.27
C GLY A 312 -28.38 -4.52 -14.85
N LEU A 313 -27.45 -3.82 -14.21
CA LEU A 313 -27.05 -4.07 -12.83
C LEU A 313 -28.13 -3.53 -11.89
N LYS A 314 -28.46 -4.30 -10.84
CA LYS A 314 -29.54 -3.95 -9.91
C LYS A 314 -29.07 -3.10 -8.73
N ASP A 315 -27.89 -3.42 -8.22
CA ASP A 315 -27.35 -2.79 -7.02
C ASP A 315 -25.81 -2.85 -7.01
N PHE A 316 -25.18 -2.05 -6.15
CA PHE A 316 -23.74 -2.06 -5.95
C PHE A 316 -23.38 -1.85 -4.47
N LYS A 317 -22.21 -2.36 -4.08
CA LYS A 317 -21.63 -2.20 -2.73
C LYS A 317 -20.11 -2.06 -2.83
N TRP A 318 -19.54 -1.34 -1.89
CA TRP A 318 -18.11 -1.22 -1.64
C TRP A 318 -17.75 -2.01 -0.38
N LEU A 319 -17.08 -3.15 -0.58
CA LEU A 319 -16.81 -4.11 0.50
C LEU A 319 -15.33 -4.35 0.70
N ALA A 320 -14.92 -4.53 1.95
CA ALA A 320 -13.59 -5.03 2.29
C ALA A 320 -13.48 -6.53 1.93
N LYS A 321 -12.24 -7.05 1.88
CA LYS A 321 -11.97 -8.47 1.55
C LYS A 321 -12.75 -9.45 2.44
N GLU A 322 -12.84 -9.18 3.74
CA GLU A 322 -13.52 -10.02 4.74
C GLU A 322 -15.05 -10.04 4.54
N GLU A 323 -15.63 -8.93 4.10
CA GLU A 323 -17.06 -8.80 3.82
C GLU A 323 -17.40 -9.44 2.47
N LEU A 324 -16.50 -9.33 1.49
CA LEU A 324 -16.66 -9.90 0.16
C LEU A 324 -16.85 -11.43 0.22
N GLN A 325 -16.10 -12.11 1.11
CA GLN A 325 -16.22 -13.55 1.32
C GLN A 325 -17.64 -14.00 1.70
N LYS A 326 -18.40 -13.16 2.41
CA LYS A 326 -19.74 -13.51 2.89
C LYS A 326 -20.83 -13.31 1.83
N GLU A 327 -20.57 -12.45 0.84
CA GLU A 327 -21.57 -12.05 -0.16
C GLU A 327 -21.44 -12.82 -1.48
N VAL A 328 -20.24 -13.29 -1.83
CA VAL A 328 -20.00 -14.04 -3.07
C VAL A 328 -20.07 -15.56 -2.86
N GLU A 329 -20.40 -16.29 -3.92
CA GLU A 329 -20.43 -17.76 -3.89
C GLU A 329 -19.04 -18.36 -3.62
N GLU A 330 -18.99 -19.49 -2.90
CA GLU A 330 -17.73 -20.12 -2.49
C GLU A 330 -16.78 -20.48 -3.65
N PRO A 331 -17.25 -21.04 -4.80
CA PRO A 331 -16.38 -21.31 -5.94
C PRO A 331 -15.75 -20.03 -6.50
N TYR A 332 -16.54 -18.95 -6.58
CA TYR A 332 -16.07 -17.66 -7.03
C TYR A 332 -15.04 -17.07 -6.07
N TRP A 333 -15.30 -17.12 -4.76
CA TRP A 333 -14.38 -16.69 -3.73
C TRP A 333 -13.01 -17.37 -3.84
N LYS A 334 -12.99 -18.69 -4.07
CA LYS A 334 -11.74 -19.47 -4.20
C LYS A 334 -10.87 -18.95 -5.33
N SER A 335 -11.46 -18.51 -6.45
CA SER A 335 -10.72 -17.91 -7.56
C SER A 335 -10.25 -16.49 -7.28
N VAL A 336 -11.05 -15.68 -6.55
CA VAL A 336 -10.74 -14.24 -6.39
C VAL A 336 -9.92 -13.88 -5.16
N LYS A 337 -9.94 -14.70 -4.09
CA LYS A 337 -9.33 -14.37 -2.78
C LYS A 337 -7.86 -13.95 -2.83
N ASN A 338 -7.10 -14.52 -3.77
CA ASN A 338 -5.65 -14.28 -3.91
C ASN A 338 -5.34 -12.99 -4.67
N MET A 339 -6.31 -12.45 -5.42
CA MET A 339 -6.18 -11.19 -6.15
C MET A 339 -6.40 -9.97 -5.24
N LEU A 340 -7.07 -10.18 -4.11
CA LEU A 340 -7.47 -9.12 -3.18
C LEU A 340 -6.41 -8.93 -2.09
N ALA A 341 -5.98 -7.69 -1.91
CA ALA A 341 -5.16 -7.27 -0.78
C ALA A 341 -5.93 -7.40 0.53
N GLU A 342 -5.22 -7.76 1.61
CA GLU A 342 -5.78 -7.83 2.98
C GLU A 342 -6.13 -6.45 3.54
N ARG A 343 -5.47 -5.42 3.03
CA ARG A 343 -5.69 -4.01 3.35
C ARG A 343 -5.68 -3.16 2.11
#